data_AF-A0A8J4FCU3-F1
#
_entry.id   AF-A0A8J4FCU3-F1
#
_cell.length_a   1.000
_cell.length_b   1.000
_cell.length_c   1.000
_cell.angle_alpha   90.00
_cell.angle_beta   90.00
_cell.angle_gamma   90.00
#
_symmetry.space_group_name_H-M   'P 1'
#
loop_
_entity.id
_entity.type
_entity.pdbx_description
1 polymer ?
#
loop_
_entity_poly.entity_id
_entity_poly.type
_entity_poly.pdbx_seq_one_letter_code
_entity_poly.pdbx_strand_id
1 'polypeptide(L)'
;MAVHSLKDCPATLAEGLVLAACLPRADPRDVLVANEAKSLGELVPGSQVGTSSTRRAAQIRHAFPYLQVIQLRGNVEARLERIKSGEISATVLSLAGLQRLGCEHVASKVLSVDEMVPAACQGAVGVVCREDDAWVIQLLSSISHRSTFLEVSAERACLSALLGSAEAGQAGQPFPDVAWGCNAKHDSDKATMDLDCFVSDLEGQELLRYTEYDRSVVDSKDAEALGSLYGNLLRMVAGGLGWLQV
;
A
#
# COMPACT_ATOMS: atom_id res chain seq x y z
N MET A 1 11.80 19.98 8.25
CA MET A 1 10.77 19.23 7.51
C MET A 1 11.43 18.13 6.72
N ALA A 2 10.73 17.03 6.47
CA ALA A 2 11.16 15.94 5.60
C ALA A 2 10.02 15.53 4.66
N VAL A 3 10.34 15.19 3.41
CA VAL A 3 9.36 14.78 2.39
C VAL A 3 9.50 13.29 2.15
N HIS A 4 8.38 12.56 2.18
CA HIS A 4 8.36 11.11 2.09
C HIS A 4 7.36 10.63 1.05
N SER A 5 7.71 9.55 0.35
CA SER A 5 6.70 8.62 -0.16
C SER A 5 6.07 7.93 1.04
N LEU A 6 4.79 8.15 1.30
CA LEU A 6 4.21 7.76 2.59
C LEU A 6 4.10 6.25 2.80
N LYS A 7 4.09 5.45 1.72
CA LYS A 7 4.18 3.98 1.81
C LYS A 7 5.50 3.47 2.43
N ASP A 8 6.56 4.28 2.37
CA ASP A 8 7.89 3.97 2.91
C ASP A 8 8.10 4.67 4.27
N CYS A 9 7.10 5.42 4.75
CA CYS A 9 7.11 6.10 6.03
C CYS A 9 6.43 5.22 7.08
N PRO A 10 7.01 5.03 8.28
CA PRO A 10 6.36 4.31 9.37
C PRO A 10 4.95 4.85 9.66
N ALA A 11 4.02 3.95 9.99
CA ALA A 11 2.62 4.28 10.34
C ALA A 11 2.53 5.10 11.63
N THR A 12 3.41 4.78 12.59
CA THR A 12 3.63 5.55 13.81
C THR A 12 4.89 6.40 13.62
N LEU A 13 4.76 7.72 13.73
CA LEU A 13 5.91 8.61 13.71
C LEU A 13 6.60 8.63 15.07
N ALA A 14 7.89 8.97 15.10
CA ALA A 14 8.61 9.18 16.35
C ALA A 14 7.97 10.33 17.16
N GLU A 15 8.10 10.27 18.48
CA GLU A 15 7.65 11.33 19.38
C GLU A 15 8.19 12.69 18.95
N GLY A 16 7.36 13.73 19.01
CA GLY A 16 7.70 15.07 18.56
C GLY A 16 7.56 15.31 17.06
N LEU A 17 7.14 14.31 16.26
CA LEU A 17 6.93 14.43 14.82
C LEU A 17 5.46 14.26 14.41
N VAL A 18 5.03 15.06 13.44
CA VAL A 18 3.67 15.02 12.88
C VAL A 18 3.69 14.99 11.36
N LEU A 19 2.74 14.27 10.76
CA LEU A 19 2.42 14.38 9.34
C LEU A 19 1.66 15.70 9.14
N ALA A 20 2.35 16.74 8.69
CA ALA A 20 1.81 18.09 8.64
C ALA A 20 1.09 18.42 7.32
N ALA A 21 1.42 17.74 6.23
CA ALA A 21 0.72 17.89 4.96
C ALA A 21 0.81 16.64 4.09
N CYS A 22 -0.21 16.45 3.25
CA CYS A 22 -0.21 15.48 2.16
C CYS A 22 -0.48 16.21 0.85
N LEU A 23 0.31 15.96 -0.18
CA LEU A 23 0.02 16.48 -1.53
C LEU A 23 -1.14 15.70 -2.17
N PRO A 24 -1.76 16.20 -3.25
CA PRO A 24 -2.72 15.42 -4.02
C PRO A 24 -2.15 14.05 -4.39
N ARG A 25 -2.90 12.98 -4.08
CA ARG A 25 -2.47 11.59 -4.29
C ARG A 25 -2.36 11.29 -5.78
N ALA A 26 -1.24 10.68 -6.18
CA ALA A 26 -1.15 10.03 -7.48
C ALA A 26 -1.91 8.69 -7.46
N ASP A 27 -2.16 8.12 -8.64
CA ASP A 27 -2.91 6.86 -8.74
C ASP A 27 -2.27 5.75 -7.88
N PRO A 28 -3.00 5.18 -6.89
CA PRO A 28 -2.44 4.20 -5.97
C PRO A 28 -2.30 2.81 -6.60
N ARG A 29 -2.84 2.57 -7.80
CA ARG A 29 -2.87 1.25 -8.42
C ARG A 29 -1.48 0.73 -8.79
N ASP A 30 -1.39 -0.59 -8.83
CA ASP A 30 -0.24 -1.28 -9.42
C ASP A 30 -0.44 -1.49 -10.92
N VAL A 31 0.66 -1.71 -11.64
CA VAL A 31 0.66 -2.07 -13.05
C VAL A 31 1.34 -3.42 -13.25
N LEU A 32 0.83 -4.18 -14.21
CA LEU A 32 1.56 -5.27 -14.83
C LEU A 32 2.56 -4.70 -15.83
N VAL A 33 3.78 -5.22 -15.80
CA VAL A 33 4.77 -5.02 -16.84
C VAL A 33 5.21 -6.39 -17.35
N ALA A 34 4.93 -6.65 -18.62
CA ALA A 34 5.28 -7.86 -19.35
C ALA A 34 5.50 -7.52 -20.82
N ASN A 35 6.21 -8.36 -21.58
CA ASN A 35 6.44 -8.11 -23.01
C ASN A 35 5.15 -8.23 -23.83
N GLU A 36 4.43 -9.34 -23.69
CA GLU A 36 3.25 -9.63 -24.52
C GLU A 36 1.95 -9.75 -23.70
N ALA A 37 2.03 -10.24 -22.46
CA ALA A 37 0.87 -10.50 -21.63
C ALA A 37 0.17 -9.20 -21.18
N LYS A 38 -1.15 -9.16 -21.37
CA LYS A 38 -2.03 -8.05 -20.97
C LYS A 38 -2.71 -8.30 -19.63
N SER A 39 -2.55 -9.49 -19.06
CA SER A 39 -3.00 -9.83 -17.72
C SER A 39 -2.11 -10.89 -17.11
N LEU A 40 -2.14 -11.02 -15.78
CA LEU A 40 -1.42 -12.10 -15.09
C LEU A 40 -1.95 -13.49 -15.49
N GLY A 41 -3.25 -13.59 -15.79
CA GLY A 41 -3.89 -14.84 -16.21
C GLY A 41 -3.55 -15.32 -17.62
N GLU A 42 -2.91 -14.47 -18.44
CA GLU A 42 -2.41 -14.85 -19.76
C GLU A 42 -1.03 -15.53 -19.70
N LEU A 43 -0.35 -15.47 -18.56
CA LEU A 43 0.97 -16.07 -18.39
C LEU A 43 0.87 -17.60 -18.34
N VAL A 44 1.78 -18.28 -19.04
CA VAL A 44 1.84 -19.75 -19.09
C VAL A 44 2.13 -20.32 -17.69
N PRO A 45 1.53 -21.45 -17.27
CA PRO A 45 1.89 -22.13 -16.04
C PRO A 45 3.40 -22.29 -15.86
N GLY A 46 3.91 -21.99 -14.66
CA GLY A 46 5.34 -21.98 -14.36
C GLY A 46 6.07 -20.68 -14.72
N SER A 47 5.42 -19.72 -15.38
CA SER A 47 6.01 -18.41 -15.68
C SER A 47 6.50 -17.70 -14.42
N GLN A 48 7.64 -17.03 -14.53
CA GLN A 48 8.27 -16.34 -13.42
C GLN A 48 7.78 -14.88 -13.34
N VAL A 49 7.16 -14.52 -12.21
CA VAL A 49 6.74 -13.16 -11.90
C VAL A 49 7.62 -12.58 -10.79
N GLY A 50 8.42 -11.57 -11.13
CA GLY A 50 9.37 -10.97 -10.20
C GLY A 50 8.73 -9.91 -9.32
N THR A 51 8.80 -10.05 -7.99
CA THR A 51 8.47 -8.98 -7.02
C THR A 51 9.15 -9.24 -5.68
N SER A 52 9.66 -8.18 -5.04
CA SER A 52 10.12 -8.23 -3.65
C SER A 52 9.08 -7.71 -2.63
N SER A 53 7.90 -7.32 -3.10
CA SER A 53 6.79 -6.97 -2.22
C SER A 53 6.04 -8.23 -1.80
N THR A 54 6.02 -8.52 -0.49
CA THR A 54 5.24 -9.63 0.09
C THR A 54 3.75 -9.47 -0.20
N ARG A 55 3.21 -8.23 -0.11
CA ARG A 55 1.84 -7.88 -0.51
C ARG A 55 1.49 -8.33 -1.93
N ARG A 56 2.33 -7.99 -2.91
CA ARG A 56 2.10 -8.39 -4.32
C ARG A 56 2.27 -9.90 -4.48
N ALA A 57 3.29 -10.47 -3.85
CA ALA A 57 3.58 -11.89 -3.94
C ALA A 57 2.41 -12.75 -3.44
N ALA A 58 1.89 -12.45 -2.25
CA ALA A 58 0.76 -13.18 -1.67
C ALA A 58 -0.50 -13.09 -2.55
N GLN A 59 -0.85 -11.89 -3.04
CA GLN A 59 -2.01 -11.73 -3.94
C GLN A 59 -1.83 -12.49 -5.27
N ILE A 60 -0.63 -12.48 -5.86
CA ILE A 60 -0.35 -13.24 -7.09
C ILE A 60 -0.44 -14.75 -6.82
N ARG A 61 0.17 -15.25 -5.73
CA ARG A 61 0.10 -16.68 -5.38
C ARG A 61 -1.33 -17.12 -5.12
N HIS A 62 -2.11 -16.29 -4.44
CA HIS A 62 -3.51 -16.57 -4.14
C HIS A 62 -4.37 -16.64 -5.41
N ALA A 63 -4.27 -15.65 -6.30
CA ALA A 63 -5.11 -15.57 -7.51
C ALA A 63 -4.61 -16.49 -8.64
N PHE A 64 -3.30 -16.73 -8.71
CA PHE A 64 -2.64 -17.44 -9.80
C PHE A 64 -1.62 -18.46 -9.25
N PRO A 65 -2.07 -19.52 -8.56
CA PRO A 65 -1.19 -20.49 -7.88
C PRO A 65 -0.28 -21.29 -8.82
N TYR A 66 -0.53 -21.23 -10.13
CA TYR A 66 0.30 -21.83 -11.18
C TYR A 66 1.49 -20.96 -11.61
N LEU A 67 1.60 -19.71 -11.13
CA LEU A 67 2.73 -18.81 -11.42
C LEU A 67 3.84 -18.95 -10.38
N GLN A 68 5.09 -18.78 -10.80
CA GLN A 68 6.24 -18.78 -9.90
C GLN A 68 6.59 -17.35 -9.50
N VAL A 69 6.27 -16.97 -8.26
CA VAL A 69 6.68 -15.68 -7.73
C VAL A 69 8.12 -15.74 -7.24
N ILE A 70 9.00 -14.93 -7.85
CA ILE A 70 10.42 -14.88 -7.50
C ILE A 70 10.82 -13.49 -6.96
N GLN A 71 11.89 -13.45 -6.18
CA GLN A 71 12.46 -12.19 -5.70
C GLN A 71 13.08 -11.38 -6.84
N LEU A 72 12.74 -10.09 -6.89
CA LEU A 72 13.24 -9.16 -7.89
C LEU A 72 13.67 -7.85 -7.23
N ARG A 73 14.99 -7.68 -7.11
CA ARG A 73 15.65 -6.47 -6.58
C ARG A 73 16.30 -5.68 -7.71
N GLY A 74 16.78 -4.48 -7.37
CA GLY A 74 17.34 -3.51 -8.32
C GLY A 74 16.43 -2.30 -8.52
N ASN A 75 16.94 -1.27 -9.19
CA ASN A 75 16.17 -0.10 -9.59
C ASN A 75 15.15 -0.48 -10.70
N VAL A 76 14.30 0.46 -11.10
CA VAL A 76 13.25 0.19 -12.12
C VAL A 76 13.87 -0.26 -13.44
N GLU A 77 14.91 0.43 -13.91
CA GLU A 77 15.58 0.12 -15.19
C GLU A 77 16.09 -1.33 -15.23
N ALA A 78 16.85 -1.76 -14.22
CA ALA A 78 17.38 -3.12 -14.17
C ALA A 78 16.28 -4.19 -14.15
N ARG A 79 15.13 -3.89 -13.51
CA ARG A 79 13.97 -4.81 -13.52
C ARG A 79 13.34 -4.90 -14.91
N LEU A 80 13.20 -3.77 -15.60
CA LEU A 80 12.63 -3.73 -16.95
C LEU A 80 13.52 -4.47 -17.95
N GLU A 81 14.84 -4.37 -17.82
CA GLU A 81 15.77 -5.10 -18.69
C GLU A 81 15.64 -6.62 -18.54
N ARG A 82 15.42 -7.13 -17.33
CA ARG A 82 15.18 -8.58 -17.10
C ARG A 82 13.89 -9.08 -17.75
N ILE A 83 12.89 -8.22 -17.91
CA ILE A 83 11.64 -8.54 -18.61
C ILE A 83 11.89 -8.52 -20.11
N LYS A 84 12.52 -7.46 -20.62
CA LYS A 84 12.85 -7.32 -22.05
C LYS A 84 13.73 -8.46 -22.56
N SER A 85 14.68 -8.93 -21.75
CA SER A 85 15.55 -10.05 -22.10
C SER A 85 14.85 -11.41 -22.06
N GLY A 86 13.64 -11.48 -21.50
CA GLY A 86 12.90 -12.73 -21.28
C GLY A 86 13.41 -13.56 -20.10
N GLU A 87 14.31 -13.01 -19.26
CA GLU A 87 14.77 -13.70 -18.05
C GLU A 87 13.63 -13.94 -17.06
N ILE A 88 12.69 -13.00 -16.97
CA ILE A 88 11.43 -13.14 -16.22
C ILE A 88 10.25 -12.79 -17.11
N SER A 89 9.10 -13.42 -16.87
CA SER A 89 7.91 -13.25 -17.71
C SER A 89 7.19 -11.94 -17.44
N ALA A 90 7.17 -11.49 -16.18
CA ALA A 90 6.51 -10.26 -15.77
C ALA A 90 7.04 -9.70 -14.43
N THR A 91 6.70 -8.45 -14.15
CA THR A 91 6.76 -7.85 -12.80
C THR A 91 5.50 -7.01 -12.53
N VAL A 92 5.33 -6.62 -11.26
CA VAL A 92 4.29 -5.68 -10.84
C VAL A 92 4.95 -4.48 -10.15
N LEU A 93 4.65 -3.27 -10.65
CA LEU A 93 5.20 -1.99 -10.16
C LEU A 93 4.09 -1.02 -9.76
N SER A 94 4.40 0.01 -8.99
CA SER A 94 3.42 1.05 -8.65
C SER A 94 3.28 2.05 -9.80
N LEU A 95 2.06 2.35 -10.25
CA LEU A 95 1.81 3.31 -11.33
C LEU A 95 2.39 4.69 -11.00
N ALA A 96 2.09 5.21 -9.81
CA ALA A 96 2.63 6.49 -9.34
C ALA A 96 4.17 6.55 -9.36
N GLY A 97 4.85 5.42 -9.12
CA GLY A 97 6.31 5.35 -9.19
C GLY A 97 6.82 5.50 -10.62
N LEU A 98 6.15 4.87 -11.59
CA LEU A 98 6.50 4.97 -13.00
C LEU A 98 6.19 6.36 -13.57
N GLN A 99 5.05 6.94 -13.23
CA GLN A 99 4.65 8.29 -13.67
C GLN A 99 5.66 9.35 -13.21
N ARG A 100 6.16 9.25 -11.97
CA ARG A 100 7.20 10.17 -11.46
C ARG A 100 8.55 10.03 -12.17
N LEU A 101 8.82 8.87 -12.75
CA LEU A 101 10.02 8.61 -13.55
C LEU A 101 9.81 8.87 -15.05
N GLY A 102 8.58 9.16 -15.50
CA GLY A 102 8.23 9.31 -16.91
C GLY A 102 8.29 7.99 -17.71
N CYS A 103 8.14 6.86 -17.02
CA CYS A 103 8.24 5.53 -17.62
C CYS A 103 6.93 4.72 -17.55
N GLU A 104 5.78 5.36 -17.36
CA GLU A 104 4.47 4.70 -17.27
C GLU A 104 4.07 3.96 -18.56
N HIS A 105 4.64 4.34 -19.71
CA HIS A 105 4.42 3.70 -21.00
C HIS A 105 4.89 2.24 -21.06
N VAL A 106 5.70 1.78 -20.09
CA VAL A 106 6.12 0.37 -20.00
C VAL A 106 5.04 -0.54 -19.39
N ALA A 107 3.99 0.04 -18.79
CA ALA A 107 2.89 -0.72 -18.24
C ALA A 107 2.10 -1.41 -19.36
N SER A 108 1.96 -2.74 -19.28
CA SER A 108 1.10 -3.49 -20.20
C SER A 108 -0.38 -3.43 -19.78
N LYS A 109 -0.63 -3.31 -18.46
CA LYS A 109 -1.97 -3.12 -17.89
C LYS A 109 -1.90 -2.39 -16.55
N VAL A 110 -2.83 -1.47 -16.31
CA VAL A 110 -3.14 -0.97 -14.97
C VAL A 110 -4.08 -1.95 -14.27
N LEU A 111 -3.67 -2.49 -13.13
CA LEU A 111 -4.45 -3.44 -12.36
C LEU A 111 -5.52 -2.69 -11.57
N SER A 112 -6.76 -3.18 -11.54
CA SER A 112 -7.78 -2.60 -10.66
C SER A 112 -7.41 -2.85 -9.18
N VAL A 113 -8.03 -2.09 -8.28
CA VAL A 113 -7.88 -2.33 -6.83
C VAL A 113 -8.48 -3.69 -6.43
N ASP A 114 -9.40 -4.24 -7.22
CA ASP A 114 -9.92 -5.59 -7.04
C ASP A 114 -8.88 -6.66 -7.38
N GLU A 115 -8.12 -6.46 -8.45
CA GLU A 115 -7.05 -7.36 -8.90
C GLU A 115 -5.82 -7.32 -7.98
N MET A 116 -5.50 -6.15 -7.43
CA MET A 116 -4.32 -5.93 -6.62
C MET A 116 -4.55 -4.78 -5.64
N VAL A 117 -4.91 -5.11 -4.40
CA VAL A 117 -5.08 -4.11 -3.33
C VAL A 117 -3.74 -3.39 -3.12
N PRO A 118 -3.69 -2.05 -3.23
CA PRO A 118 -2.48 -1.26 -3.03
C PRO A 118 -1.83 -1.42 -1.65
N ALA A 119 -0.56 -1.03 -1.56
CA ALA A 119 0.07 -0.79 -0.26
C ALA A 119 -0.57 0.45 0.39
N ALA A 120 -0.69 0.47 1.71
CA ALA A 120 -1.10 1.68 2.41
C ALA A 120 -0.20 2.85 1.99
N CYS A 121 -0.85 3.98 1.77
CA CYS A 121 -0.29 5.25 1.36
C CYS A 121 0.43 5.23 0.01
N GLN A 122 0.24 4.18 -0.81
CA GLN A 122 0.80 4.15 -2.17
C GLN A 122 0.27 5.33 -2.98
N GLY A 123 1.17 6.01 -3.70
CA GLY A 123 0.83 7.20 -4.48
C GLY A 123 0.82 8.51 -3.67
N ALA A 124 0.80 8.46 -2.34
CA ALA A 124 0.80 9.67 -1.50
C ALA A 124 2.22 10.20 -1.21
N VAL A 125 2.38 11.51 -1.27
CA VAL A 125 3.57 12.24 -0.81
C VAL A 125 3.18 13.06 0.41
N GLY A 126 3.92 12.88 1.50
CA GLY A 126 3.66 13.55 2.77
C GLY A 126 4.86 14.33 3.27
N VAL A 127 4.58 15.37 4.05
CA VAL A 127 5.59 16.21 4.69
C VAL A 127 5.50 16.05 6.19
N VAL A 128 6.58 15.60 6.80
CA VAL A 128 6.72 15.46 8.26
C VAL A 128 7.50 16.64 8.82
N CYS A 129 7.06 17.19 9.95
CA CYS A 129 7.78 18.22 10.69
C CYS A 129 7.70 17.96 12.20
N ARG A 130 8.35 18.82 12.97
CA ARG A 130 8.18 18.80 14.42
C ARG A 130 6.78 19.27 14.78
N GLU A 131 6.18 18.66 15.79
CA GLU A 131 4.85 19.00 16.27
C GLU A 131 4.79 20.39 16.95
N ASP A 132 5.91 20.86 17.50
CA ASP A 132 6.02 22.14 18.21
C ASP A 132 6.30 23.34 17.29
N ASP A 133 6.48 23.10 15.99
CA ASP A 133 6.81 24.14 15.00
C ASP A 133 5.54 24.67 14.31
N ALA A 134 4.75 25.44 15.06
CA ALA A 134 3.47 25.98 14.60
C ALA A 134 3.58 26.81 13.31
N TRP A 135 4.68 27.54 13.11
CA TRP A 135 4.91 28.32 11.90
C TRP A 135 5.06 27.42 10.66
N VAL A 136 5.84 26.34 10.78
CA VAL A 136 5.98 25.35 9.71
C VAL A 136 4.66 24.65 9.42
N ILE A 137 3.92 24.23 10.46
CA ILE A 137 2.63 23.55 10.30
C ILE A 137 1.64 24.47 9.56
N GLN A 138 1.58 25.75 9.94
CA GLN A 138 0.72 26.72 9.27
C GLN A 138 1.10 26.89 7.79
N LEU A 139 2.41 26.97 7.48
CA LEU A 139 2.88 27.07 6.10
C LEU A 139 2.47 25.84 5.29
N LEU A 140 2.65 24.64 5.84
CA LEU A 140 2.35 23.37 5.18
C LEU A 140 0.85 23.14 4.98
N SER A 141 -0.01 23.71 5.83
CA SER A 141 -1.47 23.60 5.65
C SER A 141 -1.94 24.10 4.28
N SER A 142 -1.23 25.08 3.68
CA SER A 142 -1.57 25.67 2.38
C SER A 142 -1.36 24.74 1.18
N ILE A 143 -0.50 23.72 1.32
CA ILE A 143 -0.20 22.73 0.27
C ILE A 143 -0.86 21.37 0.55
N SER A 144 -1.57 21.25 1.68
CA SER A 144 -2.19 20.00 2.09
C SER A 144 -3.51 19.76 1.35
N HIS A 145 -3.63 18.58 0.76
CA HIS A 145 -4.83 18.12 0.09
C HIS A 145 -5.68 17.28 1.06
N ARG A 146 -6.84 17.83 1.45
CA ARG A 146 -7.70 17.26 2.49
C ARG A 146 -8.09 15.81 2.23
N SER A 147 -8.59 15.47 1.03
CA SER A 147 -9.03 14.09 0.75
C SER A 147 -7.88 13.10 0.89
N THR A 148 -6.68 13.44 0.39
CA THR A 148 -5.50 12.57 0.54
C THR A 148 -5.07 12.45 2.00
N PHE A 149 -5.17 13.53 2.78
CA PHE A 149 -4.87 13.48 4.21
C PHE A 149 -5.82 12.51 4.93
N LEU A 150 -7.13 12.57 4.65
CA LEU A 150 -8.11 11.65 5.23
C LEU A 150 -7.87 10.19 4.83
N GLU A 151 -7.65 9.93 3.53
CA GLU A 151 -7.33 8.59 3.03
C GLU A 151 -6.10 7.99 3.72
N VAL A 152 -5.02 8.78 3.81
CA VAL A 152 -3.77 8.37 4.47
C VAL A 152 -3.98 8.16 5.96
N SER A 153 -4.77 8.99 6.64
CA SER A 153 -5.12 8.80 8.05
C SER A 153 -5.80 7.45 8.30
N ALA A 154 -6.80 7.09 7.47
CA ALA A 154 -7.47 5.79 7.57
C ALA A 154 -6.52 4.62 7.30
N GLU A 155 -5.73 4.68 6.22
CA GLU A 155 -4.81 3.60 5.86
C GLU A 155 -3.70 3.40 6.90
N ARG A 156 -3.16 4.49 7.46
CA ARG A 156 -2.16 4.43 8.54
C ARG A 156 -2.75 3.89 9.83
N ALA A 157 -3.97 4.29 10.19
CA ALA A 157 -4.65 3.75 11.36
C ALA A 157 -4.94 2.26 11.23
N CYS A 158 -5.37 1.81 10.04
CA CYS A 158 -5.54 0.39 9.72
C CYS A 158 -4.23 -0.39 9.89
N LEU A 159 -3.13 0.13 9.35
CA LEU A 159 -1.81 -0.48 9.48
C LEU A 159 -1.33 -0.54 10.93
N SER A 160 -1.44 0.56 11.68
CA SER A 160 -1.03 0.61 13.08
C SER A 160 -1.86 -0.34 13.96
N ALA A 161 -3.15 -0.45 13.70
CA ALA A 161 -4.03 -1.38 14.42
C ALA A 161 -3.77 -2.85 14.03
N LEU A 162 -3.49 -3.14 12.75
CA LEU A 162 -3.13 -4.48 12.28
C LEU A 162 -1.84 -4.98 12.93
N LEU A 163 -0.80 -4.16 12.87
CA LEU A 163 0.53 -4.55 13.33
C LEU A 163 0.70 -4.44 14.83
N GLY A 164 -0.19 -3.75 15.55
CA GLY A 164 -0.01 -3.43 16.97
C GLY A 164 0.88 -2.18 17.15
N SER A 165 0.44 -1.24 18.00
CA SER A 165 1.10 0.05 18.19
C SER A 165 2.53 -0.04 18.75
N ALA A 166 2.89 -1.15 19.40
CA ALA A 166 4.24 -1.40 19.93
C ALA A 166 5.18 -2.09 18.92
N GLU A 167 4.62 -2.85 17.97
CA GLU A 167 5.36 -3.67 17.00
C GLU A 167 5.57 -2.90 15.68
N ALA A 168 4.69 -1.94 15.35
CA ALA A 168 4.71 -1.15 14.12
C ALA A 168 5.84 -0.09 14.01
N GLY A 169 6.81 -0.06 14.91
CA GLY A 169 7.80 1.04 14.93
C GLY A 169 9.04 0.87 15.80
N GLN A 170 9.23 -0.24 16.53
CA GLN A 170 10.47 -0.45 17.26
C GLN A 170 11.56 -1.01 16.34
N ALA A 171 12.61 -0.23 16.12
CA ALA A 171 13.82 -0.72 15.46
C ALA A 171 14.34 -1.97 16.18
N GLY A 172 14.41 -3.10 15.47
CA GLY A 172 14.95 -4.36 15.99
C GLY A 172 13.94 -5.46 16.30
N GLN A 173 12.63 -5.19 16.27
CA GLN A 173 11.61 -6.24 16.29
C GLN A 173 11.45 -6.85 14.90
N PRO A 174 11.33 -8.19 14.77
CA PRO A 174 11.02 -8.81 13.49
C PRO A 174 9.64 -8.35 13.02
N PHE A 175 9.55 -7.92 11.76
CA PHE A 175 8.25 -7.72 11.14
C PHE A 175 7.48 -9.04 11.14
N PRO A 176 6.17 -9.03 11.39
CA PRO A 176 5.39 -10.25 11.33
C PRO A 176 5.41 -10.83 9.92
N ASP A 177 5.40 -12.16 9.84
CA ASP A 177 5.40 -12.93 8.59
C ASP A 177 4.00 -12.94 7.95
N VAL A 178 3.48 -11.75 7.64
CA VAL A 178 2.20 -11.53 6.97
C VAL A 178 2.33 -10.56 5.80
N ALA A 179 1.51 -10.78 4.78
CA ALA A 179 1.29 -9.86 3.68
C ALA A 179 0.00 -9.07 3.93
N TRP A 180 0.02 -7.77 3.65
CA TRP A 180 -1.13 -6.90 3.89
C TRP A 180 -1.17 -5.75 2.88
N GLY A 181 -2.36 -5.18 2.71
CA GLY A 181 -2.61 -4.00 1.89
C GLY A 181 -3.83 -3.24 2.39
N CYS A 182 -3.88 -1.94 2.09
CA CYS A 182 -5.00 -1.09 2.44
C CYS A 182 -5.06 0.07 1.45
N ASN A 183 -6.26 0.34 0.95
CA ASN A 183 -6.55 1.45 0.06
C ASN A 183 -7.86 2.11 0.49
N ALA A 184 -7.79 3.39 0.82
CA ALA A 184 -8.93 4.23 1.11
C ALA A 184 -9.13 5.24 -0.02
N LYS A 185 -10.38 5.57 -0.33
CA LYS A 185 -10.76 6.58 -1.31
C LYS A 185 -11.85 7.47 -0.74
N HIS A 186 -11.58 8.76 -0.63
CA HIS A 186 -12.53 9.72 -0.08
C HIS A 186 -13.31 10.45 -1.18
N ASP A 187 -14.63 10.41 -1.09
CA ASP A 187 -15.55 11.22 -1.89
C ASP A 187 -15.84 12.53 -1.12
N SER A 188 -15.23 13.63 -1.57
CA SER A 188 -15.40 14.94 -0.94
C SER A 188 -16.78 15.53 -1.07
N ASP A 189 -17.55 15.14 -2.10
CA ASP A 189 -18.88 15.70 -2.35
C ASP A 189 -19.91 15.08 -1.40
N LYS A 190 -19.73 13.80 -1.08
CA LYS A 190 -20.59 13.07 -0.14
C LYS A 190 -20.06 13.05 1.30
N ALA A 191 -18.79 13.42 1.49
CA ALA A 191 -18.05 13.20 2.73
C ALA A 191 -18.09 11.73 3.17
N THR A 192 -17.87 10.84 2.19
CA THR A 192 -17.81 9.39 2.42
C THR A 192 -16.46 8.81 2.03
N MET A 193 -16.15 7.63 2.54
CA MET A 193 -14.93 6.90 2.27
C MET A 193 -15.21 5.43 1.99
N ASP A 194 -14.63 4.95 0.89
CA ASP A 194 -14.48 3.52 0.64
C ASP A 194 -13.15 3.07 1.24
N LEU A 195 -13.13 1.91 1.88
CA LEU A 195 -11.90 1.30 2.41
C LEU A 195 -11.84 -0.17 2.03
N ASP A 196 -10.71 -0.58 1.47
CA ASP A 196 -10.46 -1.95 1.07
C ASP A 196 -9.11 -2.40 1.60
N CYS A 197 -9.09 -3.47 2.38
CA CYS A 197 -7.89 -3.94 3.06
C CYS A 197 -7.86 -5.46 3.16
N PHE A 198 -6.65 -6.01 3.25
CA PHE A 198 -6.46 -7.44 3.41
C PHE A 198 -5.26 -7.79 4.29
N VAL A 199 -5.29 -9.01 4.82
CA VAL A 199 -4.16 -9.71 5.43
C VAL A 199 -4.08 -11.13 4.87
N SER A 200 -2.88 -11.67 4.75
CA SER A 200 -2.62 -12.99 4.18
C SER A 200 -1.33 -13.56 4.76
N ASP A 201 -1.19 -14.87 4.78
CA ASP A 201 0.12 -15.50 4.95
C ASP A 201 1.05 -15.15 3.76
N LEU A 202 2.37 -15.31 3.94
CA LEU A 202 3.33 -14.95 2.90
C LEU A 202 3.24 -15.81 1.62
N GLU A 203 2.68 -17.01 1.73
CA GLU A 203 2.50 -17.93 0.60
C GLU A 203 1.18 -17.70 -0.13
N GLY A 204 0.29 -16.83 0.39
CA GLY A 204 -0.99 -16.51 -0.21
C GLY A 204 -1.99 -17.67 -0.18
N GLN A 205 -1.80 -18.66 0.70
CA GLN A 205 -2.70 -19.81 0.80
C GLN A 205 -4.06 -19.38 1.36
N GLU A 206 -4.04 -18.50 2.34
CA GLU A 206 -5.20 -17.87 2.93
C GLU A 206 -5.06 -16.34 2.82
N LEU A 207 -6.13 -15.70 2.35
CA LEU A 207 -6.22 -14.25 2.20
C LEU A 207 -7.58 -13.80 2.69
N LEU A 208 -7.57 -12.88 3.66
CA LEU A 208 -8.75 -12.30 4.27
C LEU A 208 -8.84 -10.84 3.85
N ARG A 209 -9.95 -10.48 3.23
CA ARG A 209 -10.19 -9.14 2.69
C ARG A 209 -11.49 -8.58 3.24
N TYR A 210 -11.46 -7.32 3.64
CA TYR A 210 -12.62 -6.55 4.03
C TYR A 210 -12.74 -5.32 3.16
N THR A 211 -13.99 -4.99 2.80
CA THR A 211 -14.31 -3.80 2.03
C THR A 211 -15.50 -3.09 2.68
N GLU A 212 -15.40 -1.78 2.82
CA GLU A 212 -16.44 -0.85 3.26
C GLU A 212 -16.69 0.15 2.15
N TYR A 213 -17.95 0.49 1.93
CA TYR A 213 -18.35 1.47 0.92
C TYR A 213 -19.16 2.60 1.55
N ASP A 214 -18.97 3.81 1.04
CA ASP A 214 -19.75 4.99 1.40
C ASP A 214 -19.83 5.28 2.92
N ARG A 215 -18.75 4.98 3.68
CA ARG A 215 -18.71 5.27 5.12
C ARG A 215 -18.61 6.77 5.35
N SER A 216 -19.47 7.35 6.19
CA SER A 216 -19.37 8.76 6.59
C SER A 216 -18.01 9.07 7.22
N VAL A 217 -17.26 10.00 6.61
CA VAL A 217 -15.96 10.50 7.09
C VAL A 217 -15.90 12.01 6.84
N VAL A 218 -16.04 12.81 7.89
CA VAL A 218 -15.99 14.28 7.76
C VAL A 218 -14.63 14.86 8.18
N ASP A 219 -13.90 14.16 9.04
CA ASP A 219 -12.61 14.60 9.56
C ASP A 219 -11.63 13.43 9.79
N SER A 220 -10.43 13.76 10.26
CA SER A 220 -9.37 12.77 10.51
C SER A 220 -9.73 11.76 11.60
N LYS A 221 -10.58 12.12 12.58
CA LYS A 221 -10.99 11.18 13.63
C LYS A 221 -11.88 10.10 13.08
N ASP A 222 -12.81 10.45 12.19
CA ASP A 222 -13.65 9.46 11.50
C ASP A 222 -12.80 8.53 10.63
N ALA A 223 -11.85 9.09 9.88
CA ALA A 223 -10.93 8.33 9.04
C ALA A 223 -10.09 7.35 9.87
N GLU A 224 -9.49 7.82 10.96
CA GLU A 224 -8.70 7.00 11.88
C GLU A 224 -9.55 5.92 12.57
N ALA A 225 -10.80 6.24 12.95
CA ALA A 225 -11.71 5.27 13.53
C ALA A 225 -12.09 4.16 12.54
N LEU A 226 -12.39 4.51 11.28
CA LEU A 226 -12.65 3.56 10.22
C LEU A 226 -11.44 2.65 9.96
N GLY A 227 -10.26 3.25 9.82
CA GLY A 227 -9.01 2.50 9.66
C GLY A 227 -8.75 1.55 10.81
N SER A 228 -8.82 2.05 12.05
CA SER A 228 -8.58 1.26 13.26
C SER A 228 -9.56 0.09 13.41
N LEU A 229 -10.84 0.29 13.04
CA LEU A 229 -11.84 -0.77 13.05
C LEU A 229 -11.38 -1.96 12.19
N TYR A 230 -11.05 -1.71 10.92
CA TYR A 230 -10.66 -2.78 10.00
C TYR A 230 -9.27 -3.35 10.31
N GLY A 231 -8.32 -2.52 10.76
CA GLY A 231 -7.02 -3.00 11.22
C GLY A 231 -7.14 -3.97 12.41
N ASN A 232 -7.99 -3.66 13.40
CA ASN A 232 -8.26 -4.54 14.53
C ASN A 232 -8.96 -5.84 14.11
N LEU A 233 -9.91 -5.77 13.17
CA LEU A 233 -10.55 -6.98 12.61
C LEU A 233 -9.52 -7.88 11.94
N LEU A 234 -8.67 -7.32 11.08
CA LEU A 234 -7.58 -8.06 10.43
C LEU A 234 -6.62 -8.66 11.47
N ARG A 235 -6.21 -7.90 12.50
CA ARG A 235 -5.32 -8.40 13.58
C ARG A 235 -5.95 -9.58 14.32
N MET A 236 -7.23 -9.46 14.70
CA MET A 236 -7.95 -10.50 15.42
C MET A 236 -8.01 -11.80 14.62
N VAL A 237 -8.31 -11.72 13.33
CA VAL A 237 -8.41 -12.92 12.49
C VAL A 237 -7.02 -13.52 12.19
N ALA A 238 -6.04 -12.70 11.81
CA ALA A 238 -4.67 -13.15 11.61
C ALA A 238 -4.08 -13.78 12.88
N GLY A 239 -4.44 -13.25 14.04
CA GLY A 239 -4.14 -13.79 15.35
C GLY A 239 -4.78 -15.14 15.64
N GLY A 240 -6.07 -15.31 15.31
CA GLY A 240 -6.77 -16.58 15.41
C GLY A 240 -6.18 -17.68 14.50
N LEU A 241 -5.55 -17.29 13.40
CA LEU A 241 -4.82 -18.16 12.48
C LEU A 241 -3.34 -18.38 12.90
N GLY A 242 -2.89 -17.74 13.98
CA GLY A 242 -1.52 -17.88 14.49
C GLY A 242 -0.45 -17.12 13.70
N TRP A 243 -0.83 -16.19 12.80
CA TRP A 243 0.11 -15.40 12.02
C TRP A 243 0.66 -14.18 12.78
N LEU A 244 -0.12 -13.68 13.74
CA LEU A 244 0.25 -12.57 14.61
C LEU A 244 0.13 -13.01 16.06
N GLN A 245 1.01 -12.49 16.92
CA GLN A 245 0.81 -12.60 18.37
C GLN A 245 -0.25 -11.58 18.77
N VAL A 246 -1.34 -12.04 19.39
CA VAL A 246 -2.47 -11.19 19.79
C VAL A 246 -2.28 -10.67 21.19
#